data_AF-A0A9E0GVQ7-F1
#
_entry.id   AF-A0A9E0GVQ7-F1
#
_cell.length_a   1.000
_cell.length_b   1.000
_cell.length_c   1.000
_cell.angle_alpha   90.00
_cell.angle_beta   90.00
_cell.angle_gamma   90.00
#
_symmetry.space_group_name_H-M   'P 1'
#
loop_
_entity.id
_entity.type
_entity.pdbx_description
1 polymer ?
#
loop_
_entity_poly.entity_id
_entity_poly.type
_entity_poly.pdbx_seq_one_letter_code
_entity_poly.pdbx_strand_id
1 'polypeptide(L)'
;MKTAQKIIDAYDGGSLDLRWCDLTGITLPTSIGGWLDLSGCDLTGITLPASIGGWLDLSGCDLTGITLPASIGGSLDLSGCDLTGITLPASIGGSLDLRGCDLTGITLPASIGGWLDLSGCD
;
A
#
# COMPACT_ATOMS: atom_id res chain seq x y z
N MET A 1 5.77 -6.77 -21.25
CA MET A 1 5.84 -6.67 -19.78
C MET A 1 7.26 -6.32 -19.37
N LYS A 2 7.43 -5.29 -18.53
CA LYS A 2 8.67 -5.14 -17.77
C LYS A 2 8.67 -6.26 -16.73
N THR A 3 9.76 -7.00 -16.59
CA THR A 3 9.86 -8.04 -15.56
C THR A 3 10.04 -7.33 -14.22
N ALA A 4 9.15 -7.56 -13.24
CA ALA A 4 9.24 -6.97 -11.89
C ALA A 4 10.65 -7.12 -11.31
N GLN A 5 11.27 -8.29 -11.49
CA GLN A 5 12.64 -8.56 -11.04
C GLN A 5 13.66 -7.54 -11.55
N LYS A 6 13.57 -7.10 -12.82
CA LYS A 6 14.51 -6.10 -13.37
C LYS A 6 14.33 -4.73 -12.73
N ILE A 7 13.11 -4.41 -12.30
CA ILE A 7 12.80 -3.15 -11.59
C ILE A 7 13.39 -3.25 -10.17
N ILE A 8 13.21 -4.39 -9.50
CA ILE A 8 13.83 -4.67 -8.19
C ILE A 8 15.36 -4.62 -8.26
N ASP A 9 15.96 -5.25 -9.27
CA ASP A 9 17.43 -5.31 -9.40
C ASP A 9 18.04 -3.91 -9.63
N ALA A 10 17.26 -2.98 -10.17
CA ALA A 10 17.68 -1.59 -10.40
C ALA A 10 17.29 -0.65 -9.25
N TYR A 11 16.66 -1.15 -8.20
CA TYR A 11 16.21 -0.34 -7.07
C TYR A 11 17.39 0.23 -6.28
N ASP A 12 17.39 1.55 -6.12
CA ASP A 12 18.50 2.32 -5.53
C ASP A 12 18.18 2.88 -4.12
N GLY A 13 17.07 2.45 -3.52
CA GLY A 13 16.58 2.99 -2.26
C GLY A 13 15.54 4.12 -2.42
N GLY A 14 15.28 4.56 -3.66
CA GLY A 14 14.32 5.60 -3.98
C GLY A 14 12.88 5.08 -4.04
N SER A 15 12.28 5.15 -5.23
CA SER A 15 10.87 4.76 -5.45
C SER A 15 10.76 3.56 -6.38
N LEU A 16 9.64 2.85 -6.31
CA LEU A 16 9.44 1.59 -6.99
C LEU A 16 8.05 1.51 -7.63
N ASP A 17 8.02 1.51 -8.96
CA ASP A 17 6.80 1.32 -9.76
C ASP A 17 6.68 -0.14 -10.18
N LEU A 18 5.77 -0.87 -9.56
CA LEU A 18 5.48 -2.26 -9.88
C LEU A 18 4.07 -2.46 -10.42
N ARG A 19 3.36 -1.39 -10.77
CA ARG A 19 1.97 -1.48 -11.24
C ARG A 19 1.78 -2.50 -12.33
N TRP A 20 0.71 -3.27 -12.21
CA TRP A 20 0.31 -4.29 -13.18
C TRP A 20 1.41 -5.32 -13.49
N CYS A 21 2.40 -5.48 -12.60
CA CYS A 21 3.45 -6.47 -12.77
C CYS A 21 3.04 -7.82 -12.18
N ASP A 22 3.55 -8.89 -12.79
CA ASP A 22 3.55 -10.20 -12.16
C ASP A 22 4.62 -10.23 -11.05
N LEU A 23 4.17 -10.44 -9.81
CA LEU A 23 5.01 -10.47 -8.62
C LEU A 23 5.33 -11.90 -8.16
N THR A 24 5.01 -12.92 -8.95
CA THR A 24 5.29 -14.32 -8.61
C THR A 24 6.78 -14.53 -8.32
N GLY A 25 7.10 -14.94 -7.10
CA GLY A 25 8.48 -15.18 -6.65
C GLY A 25 9.31 -13.92 -6.41
N ILE A 26 8.70 -12.73 -6.46
CA ILE A 26 9.38 -11.47 -6.16
C ILE A 26 9.51 -11.28 -4.65
N THR A 27 10.70 -10.88 -4.22
CA THR A 27 10.94 -10.37 -2.86
C THR A 27 11.08 -8.86 -2.93
N LEU A 28 10.19 -8.13 -2.27
CA LEU A 28 10.30 -6.67 -2.16
C LEU A 28 11.44 -6.27 -1.23
N PRO A 29 12.05 -5.08 -1.42
CA PRO A 29 12.98 -4.51 -0.46
C PRO A 29 12.34 -4.38 0.93
N THR A 30 13.14 -4.52 1.99
CA THR A 30 12.64 -4.40 3.37
C THR A 30 12.18 -2.98 3.72
N SER A 31 12.65 -1.96 2.99
CA SER A 31 12.24 -0.57 3.12
C SER A 31 12.23 0.16 1.79
N ILE A 32 11.33 1.12 1.66
CA ILE A 32 11.25 2.05 0.53
C ILE A 32 11.47 3.48 1.01
N GLY A 33 12.47 4.18 0.48
CA GLY A 33 12.76 5.57 0.87
C GLY A 33 11.81 6.59 0.25
N GLY A 34 11.35 6.31 -0.97
CA GLY A 34 10.34 7.06 -1.71
C GLY A 34 8.99 6.36 -1.70
N TRP A 35 8.35 6.28 -2.87
CA TRP A 35 7.03 5.68 -3.02
C TRP A 35 7.05 4.26 -3.57
N LEU A 36 5.99 3.50 -3.29
CA LEU A 36 5.77 2.15 -3.80
C LEU A 36 4.38 2.07 -4.42
N ASP A 37 4.33 1.71 -5.70
CA ASP A 37 3.09 1.52 -6.43
C ASP A 37 2.90 0.05 -6.80
N LEU A 38 1.90 -0.57 -6.18
CA LEU A 38 1.52 -1.97 -6.38
C LEU A 38 0.11 -2.10 -6.97
N SER A 39 -0.49 -0.99 -7.42
CA SER A 39 -1.86 -1.01 -7.96
C SER A 39 -1.98 -1.96 -9.15
N GLY A 40 -3.04 -2.77 -9.14
CA GLY A 40 -3.32 -3.77 -10.17
C GLY A 40 -2.42 -5.01 -10.17
N CYS A 41 -1.64 -5.23 -9.11
CA CYS A 41 -0.87 -6.47 -8.90
C CYS A 41 -1.66 -7.52 -8.13
N ASP A 42 -1.36 -8.79 -8.37
CA ASP A 42 -1.70 -9.87 -7.44
C ASP A 42 -0.69 -9.85 -6.28
N LEU A 43 -1.19 -9.63 -5.07
CA LEU A 43 -0.37 -9.53 -3.86
C LEU A 43 -0.28 -10.86 -3.09
N THR A 44 -0.79 -11.96 -3.66
CA THR A 44 -0.77 -13.28 -3.01
C THR A 44 0.66 -13.68 -2.62
N GLY A 45 0.89 -13.85 -1.32
CA GLY A 45 2.19 -14.23 -0.76
C GLY A 45 3.24 -13.10 -0.74
N ILE A 46 2.88 -11.87 -1.09
CA ILE A 46 3.77 -10.72 -1.01
C ILE A 46 3.84 -10.19 0.42
N THR A 47 5.07 -9.96 0.89
CA THR A 47 5.33 -9.23 2.14
C THR A 47 5.64 -7.78 1.80
N LEU A 48 4.85 -6.85 2.32
CA LEU A 48 5.10 -5.42 2.13
C LEU A 48 6.37 -4.97 2.90
N PRO A 49 7.07 -3.92 2.42
CA PRO A 49 8.20 -3.35 3.14
C PRO A 49 7.78 -2.87 4.53
N ALA A 50 8.66 -3.02 5.53
CA ALA A 50 8.37 -2.61 6.90
C ALA A 50 8.24 -1.08 7.06
N SER A 51 8.81 -0.31 6.13
CA SER A 51 8.68 1.14 6.09
C SER A 51 8.61 1.68 4.66
N ILE A 52 7.75 2.68 4.46
CA ILE A 52 7.62 3.46 3.23
C ILE A 52 7.78 4.94 3.60
N GLY A 53 8.80 5.61 3.06
CA GLY A 53 9.06 7.03 3.32
C GLY A 53 8.12 7.98 2.59
N GLY A 54 7.66 7.58 1.41
CA GLY A 54 6.69 8.30 0.57
C GLY A 54 5.29 7.67 0.61
N TRP A 55 4.63 7.62 -0.53
CA TRP A 55 3.29 7.04 -0.64
C TRP A 55 3.30 5.55 -0.97
N LEU A 56 2.23 4.87 -0.57
CA LEU A 56 1.94 3.47 -0.89
C LEU A 56 0.57 3.40 -1.57
N ASP A 57 0.52 2.84 -2.77
CA ASP A 57 -0.74 2.60 -3.50
C ASP A 57 -0.99 1.10 -3.63
N LEU A 58 -2.12 0.70 -3.08
CA LEU A 58 -2.68 -0.64 -3.15
C LEU A 58 -4.11 -0.59 -3.70
N SER A 59 -4.51 0.50 -4.35
CA SER A 59 -5.87 0.73 -4.82
C SER A 59 -6.36 -0.42 -5.70
N GLY A 60 -7.57 -0.89 -5.38
CA GLY A 60 -8.22 -2.02 -6.05
C GLY A 60 -7.52 -3.38 -5.91
N CYS A 61 -6.48 -3.52 -5.08
CA CYS A 61 -5.84 -4.80 -4.84
C CYS A 61 -6.65 -5.66 -3.84
N ASP A 62 -6.54 -6.98 -3.97
CA ASP A 62 -6.95 -7.92 -2.92
C ASP A 62 -5.91 -7.88 -1.79
N LEU A 63 -6.36 -7.49 -0.59
CA LEU A 63 -5.51 -7.37 0.59
C LEU A 63 -5.58 -8.60 1.50
N THR A 64 -6.19 -9.69 1.06
CA THR A 64 -6.33 -10.92 1.86
C THR A 64 -4.96 -11.40 2.36
N GLY A 65 -4.77 -11.39 3.68
CA GLY A 65 -3.53 -11.82 4.33
C GLY A 65 -2.38 -10.80 4.26
N ILE A 66 -2.60 -9.61 3.71
CA ILE A 66 -1.61 -8.53 3.68
C ILE A 66 -1.54 -7.85 5.05
N THR A 67 -0.30 -7.65 5.52
CA THR A 67 -0.02 -6.81 6.69
C THR A 67 0.51 -5.47 6.23
N LEU A 68 -0.22 -4.39 6.54
CA LEU A 68 0.24 -3.03 6.26
C LEU A 68 1.38 -2.62 7.20
N PRO A 69 2.28 -1.70 6.77
CA PRO A 69 3.29 -1.12 7.64
C PRO A 69 2.66 -0.43 8.85
N ALA A 70 3.31 -0.46 10.01
CA ALA A 70 2.79 0.20 11.21
C ALA A 70 2.65 1.73 11.06
N SER A 71 3.45 2.32 10.17
CA SER A 71 3.37 3.74 9.79
C SER A 71 3.77 3.93 8.32
N ILE A 72 3.21 4.99 7.71
CA ILE A 72 3.57 5.45 6.36
C ILE A 72 4.03 6.91 6.46
N GLY A 73 5.18 7.22 5.86
CA GLY A 73 5.76 8.58 5.87
C GLY A 73 4.99 9.56 4.99
N GLY A 74 4.42 9.08 3.88
CA GLY A 74 3.57 9.84 2.97
C GLY A 74 2.12 9.39 3.00
N SER A 75 1.50 9.31 1.82
CA SER A 75 0.07 8.95 1.68
C SER A 75 -0.15 7.44 1.53
N LEU A 76 -1.35 6.98 1.85
CA LEU A 76 -1.79 5.60 1.64
C LEU A 76 -3.09 5.59 0.84
N ASP A 77 -3.11 4.87 -0.27
CA ASP A 77 -4.30 4.65 -1.09
C ASP A 77 -4.73 3.18 -0.98
N LEU A 78 -5.92 2.96 -0.41
CA LEU A 78 -6.61 1.68 -0.32
C LEU A 78 -7.97 1.72 -1.04
N SER A 79 -8.19 2.72 -1.88
CA SER A 79 -9.50 2.93 -2.50
C SER A 79 -9.97 1.69 -3.28
N GLY A 80 -11.23 1.33 -3.07
CA GLY A 80 -11.86 0.16 -3.68
C GLY A 80 -11.36 -1.20 -3.17
N CYS A 81 -10.54 -1.26 -2.12
CA CYS A 81 -10.14 -2.52 -1.49
C CYS A 81 -11.20 -3.04 -0.51
N ASP A 82 -11.24 -4.37 -0.34
CA ASP A 82 -11.87 -5.00 0.82
C ASP A 82 -10.93 -4.88 2.02
N LEU A 83 -11.38 -4.23 3.09
CA LEU A 83 -10.61 -4.00 4.31
C LEU A 83 -10.91 -5.02 5.41
N THR A 84 -11.66 -6.09 5.12
CA THR A 84 -12.01 -7.13 6.09
C THR A 84 -10.77 -7.71 6.76
N GLY A 85 -10.64 -7.49 8.08
CA GLY A 85 -9.51 -7.97 8.87
C GLY A 85 -8.21 -7.17 8.70
N ILE A 86 -8.23 -6.08 7.93
CA ILE A 86 -7.08 -5.19 7.77
C ILE A 86 -6.96 -4.26 8.98
N THR A 87 -5.74 -4.14 9.50
CA THR A 87 -5.37 -3.10 10.48
C THR A 87 -4.69 -1.96 9.74
N LEU A 88 -5.28 -0.76 9.77
CA LEU A 88 -4.68 0.43 9.19
C LEU A 88 -3.43 0.85 9.98
N PRO A 89 -2.46 1.53 9.34
CA PRO A 89 -1.29 2.06 10.03
C PRO A 89 -1.70 3.01 11.16
N ALA A 90 -0.96 3.01 12.27
CA ALA A 90 -1.27 3.88 13.41
C ALA A 90 -1.09 5.37 13.06
N SER A 91 -0.17 5.67 12.13
CA SER A 91 0.08 7.02 11.64
C SER A 91 0.34 7.05 10.13
N ILE A 92 -0.25 8.05 9.49
CA ILE A 92 -0.05 8.41 8.08
C ILE A 92 0.48 9.85 8.04
N GLY A 93 1.68 10.05 7.51
CA GLY A 93 2.29 11.39 7.40
C GLY A 93 1.63 12.27 6.33
N GLY A 94 1.08 11.65 5.28
CA GLY A 94 0.34 12.29 4.21
C GLY A 94 -1.17 12.07 4.33
N SER A 95 -1.80 11.79 3.19
CA SER A 95 -3.26 11.61 3.08
C SER A 95 -3.63 10.14 3.11
N LEU A 96 -4.87 9.84 3.52
CA LEU A 96 -5.42 8.48 3.50
C LEU A 96 -6.67 8.46 2.62
N ASP A 97 -6.67 7.58 1.62
CA ASP A 97 -7.80 7.35 0.72
C ASP A 97 -8.41 5.97 0.99
N LEU A 98 -9.65 5.96 1.47
CA LEU A 98 -10.45 4.76 1.71
C LEU A 98 -11.71 4.74 0.84
N ARG A 99 -11.76 5.53 -0.24
CA ARG A 99 -12.96 5.67 -1.05
C ARG A 99 -13.50 4.33 -1.52
N GLY A 100 -14.81 4.14 -1.36
CA GLY A 100 -15.49 2.92 -1.80
C GLY A 100 -15.17 1.66 -0.99
N CYS A 101 -14.49 1.78 0.15
CA CYS A 101 -14.25 0.66 1.06
C CYS A 101 -15.41 0.47 2.05
N ASP A 102 -15.64 -0.77 2.47
CA ASP A 102 -16.45 -1.08 3.66
C ASP A 102 -15.63 -0.78 4.91
N LEU A 103 -16.15 0.12 5.75
CA LEU A 103 -15.47 0.57 6.97
C LEU A 103 -15.97 -0.11 8.25
N THR A 104 -16.82 -1.14 8.11
CA THR A 104 -17.39 -1.87 9.24
C THR A 104 -16.29 -2.46 10.12
N GLY A 105 -16.19 -1.94 11.35
CA GLY A 105 -15.20 -2.39 12.33
C GLY A 105 -13.78 -1.88 12.08
N ILE A 106 -13.56 -1.00 11.09
CA ILE A 106 -12.26 -0.39 10.84
C ILE A 106 -11.99 0.71 11.86
N THR A 107 -10.79 0.68 12.43
CA THR A 107 -10.27 1.77 13.27
C THR A 107 -9.38 2.66 12.41
N LEU A 108 -9.74 3.94 12.30
CA LEU A 108 -8.95 4.93 11.58
C LEU A 108 -7.61 5.20 12.29
N PRO A 109 -6.55 5.60 11.55
CA PRO A 109 -5.27 5.99 12.14
C PRO A 109 -5.42 7.07 13.20
N ALA A 110 -4.57 7.02 14.23
CA ALA A 110 -4.57 8.03 15.29
C ALA A 110 -4.11 9.41 14.79
N SER A 111 -3.35 9.45 13.70
CA SER A 111 -2.83 10.67 13.09
C SER A 111 -2.80 10.54 11.57
N ILE A 112 -3.37 11.53 10.90
CA ILE A 112 -3.29 11.74 9.44
C ILE A 112 -2.82 13.17 9.24
N GLY A 113 -1.67 13.35 8.57
CA GLY A 113 -1.08 14.67 8.34
C GLY A 113 -1.74 15.47 7.23
N GLY A 114 -2.36 14.77 6.27
CA GLY A 114 -3.07 15.34 5.12
C GLY A 114 -4.58 15.20 5.25
N TRP A 115 -5.24 14.95 4.11
CA TRP A 115 -6.67 14.73 4.06
C TRP A 115 -7.03 13.25 4.28
N LEU A 116 -8.27 13.01 4.66
CA LEU A 116 -8.89 11.70 4.74
C LEU A 116 -10.10 11.69 3.80
N ASP A 117 -10.12 10.78 2.84
CA ASP A 117 -11.26 10.60 1.93
C ASP A 117 -12.00 9.30 2.24
N LEU A 118 -13.25 9.45 2.65
CA LEU A 118 -14.19 8.37 2.97
C LEU A 118 -15.38 8.38 2.00
N SER A 119 -15.27 9.07 0.86
CA SER A 119 -16.39 9.18 -0.07
C SER A 119 -16.75 7.82 -0.65
N GLY A 120 -18.05 7.51 -0.62
CA GLY A 120 -18.57 6.24 -1.11
C GLY A 120 -18.32 5.03 -0.19
N CYS A 121 -17.80 5.24 1.03
CA CYS A 121 -17.86 4.22 2.07
C CYS A 121 -19.30 4.00 2.55
N ASP A 122 -19.60 2.81 3.06
CA ASP A 122 -20.89 2.43 3.66
C ASP A 122 -20.96 2.64 5.19
#